data_AF-A0A0K8SKH9-F1
#
_entry.id   AF-A0A0K8SKH9-F1
#
_cell.length_a   1.000
_cell.length_b   1.000
_cell.length_c   1.000
_cell.angle_alpha   90.00
_cell.angle_beta   90.00
_cell.angle_gamma   90.00
#
_symmetry.space_group_name_H-M   'P 1'
#
loop_
_entity.id
_entity.type
_entity.pdbx_description
1 polymer ?
#
loop_
_entity_poly.entity_id
_entity_poly.type
_entity_poly.pdbx_seq_one_letter_code
_entity_poly.pdbx_strand_id
1 'polypeptide(L)'
;WYEWALLVWLSGLLLSELTDPSDKSGLGWIKITVLLFGIFAVAVHVTGPLVDRTYWPTLFYMRNQLFAVAFLLTCVQILDFLSFHYLFGPWAIIIGNLMKDLARFLVVLGIFVFGFSMHFVALNQPFKNQTPEEIRAGKHPLNFFTTNPGIFSEVQMNPIEALQFLFFAVFGQTSPDNLQKKTNAQPAWTIYLFKFVFGIYMLVSVVVLINLLIAMMSDTYQRIQAQSDIEWKYGLAKLIRNMHRTTTTPSPLNLIMTWLMYLIHLCKQKMAQRKRPSMVQMLGLQARSRMSARSKAGSKWLAKVKKGQVAPKEPVALRVVHLSPLGSQLSFSNSATRIENIADWDAIAKKYRALMGEGEDGGVSVDSTSNNFMGSSESTLTAR
;
A
#
# COMPACT_ATOMS: atom_id res chain seq x y z
N TRP A 1 -8.09 19.77 22.40
CA TRP A 1 -6.77 19.99 21.78
C TRP A 1 -6.23 18.70 21.13
N TYR A 2 -6.35 17.54 21.77
CA TYR A 2 -5.91 16.27 21.20
C TYR A 2 -6.66 15.86 19.92
N GLU A 3 -7.97 16.13 19.82
CA GLU A 3 -8.74 15.87 18.58
C GLU A 3 -8.22 16.71 17.40
N TRP A 4 -7.86 17.97 17.65
CA TRP A 4 -7.23 18.85 16.66
C TRP A 4 -5.84 18.34 16.26
N ALA A 5 -5.05 17.86 17.22
CA ALA A 5 -3.75 17.25 16.94
C ALA A 5 -3.90 15.97 16.08
N LEU A 6 -4.88 15.12 16.39
CA LEU A 6 -5.21 13.93 15.62
C LEU A 6 -5.63 14.30 14.18
N LEU A 7 -6.45 15.33 14.01
CA LEU A 7 -6.88 15.81 12.70
C LEU A 7 -5.68 16.28 11.86
N VAL A 8 -4.76 17.05 12.46
CA VAL A 8 -3.52 17.46 11.80
C VAL A 8 -2.69 16.24 11.40
N TRP A 9 -2.60 15.24 12.26
CA TRP A 9 -1.85 14.00 12.00
C TRP A 9 -2.45 13.17 10.86
N LEU A 10 -3.77 12.96 10.88
CA LEU A 10 -4.49 12.26 9.82
C LEU A 10 -4.38 13.02 8.49
N SER A 11 -4.46 14.35 8.52
CA SER A 11 -4.29 15.20 7.34
C SER A 11 -2.86 15.12 6.77
N GLY A 12 -1.85 15.11 7.65
CA GLY A 12 -0.45 14.91 7.25
C GLY A 12 -0.19 13.52 6.65
N LEU A 13 -0.80 12.47 7.22
CA LEU A 13 -0.71 11.11 6.68
C LEU A 13 -1.41 10.99 5.32
N LEU A 14 -2.59 11.60 5.17
CA LEU A 14 -3.32 11.65 3.91
C LEU A 14 -2.52 12.41 2.84
N LEU A 15 -1.94 13.56 3.19
CA LEU A 15 -1.09 14.32 2.29
C LEU A 15 0.12 13.50 1.86
N SER A 16 0.79 12.82 2.80
CA SER A 16 1.93 11.96 2.50
C SER A 16 1.57 10.87 1.49
N GLU A 17 0.42 10.24 1.66
CA GLU A 17 -0.06 9.18 0.76
C GLU A 17 -0.46 9.71 -0.62
N LEU A 18 -0.98 10.94 -0.70
CA LEU A 18 -1.32 11.58 -1.98
C LEU A 18 -0.08 12.09 -2.73
N THR A 19 0.95 12.55 -2.01
CA THR A 19 2.18 13.06 -2.62
C THR A 19 3.14 11.96 -3.02
N ASP A 20 3.19 10.88 -2.25
CA ASP A 20 4.04 9.73 -2.48
C ASP A 20 3.23 8.45 -2.23
N PRO A 21 2.54 7.93 -3.27
CA PRO A 21 1.68 6.78 -3.10
C PRO A 21 2.51 5.57 -2.66
N SER A 22 2.13 4.99 -1.53
CA SER A 22 2.82 3.82 -1.01
C SER A 22 2.67 2.67 -2.00
N ASP A 23 3.74 1.88 -2.14
CA ASP A 23 3.65 0.66 -2.91
C ASP A 23 2.59 -0.25 -2.28
N LYS A 24 1.67 -0.74 -3.12
CA LYS A 24 0.53 -1.56 -2.70
C LYS A 24 0.92 -3.03 -2.48
N SER A 25 2.21 -3.34 -2.50
CA SER A 25 2.68 -4.69 -2.22
C SER A 25 2.55 -5.02 -0.73
N GLY A 26 2.09 -6.23 -0.39
CA GLY A 26 1.99 -6.71 0.99
C GLY A 26 1.06 -5.87 1.89
N LEU A 27 1.60 -5.38 3.01
CA LEU A 27 0.88 -4.66 4.06
C LEU A 27 0.58 -3.19 3.72
N GLY A 28 1.04 -2.66 2.57
CA GLY A 28 0.82 -1.27 2.17
C GLY A 28 -0.65 -0.87 2.05
N TRP A 29 -1.55 -1.81 1.74
CA TRP A 29 -3.00 -1.59 1.73
C TRP A 29 -3.59 -1.24 3.11
N ILE A 30 -2.95 -1.67 4.20
CA ILE A 30 -3.43 -1.40 5.56
C ILE A 30 -3.35 0.10 5.84
N LYS A 31 -2.27 0.78 5.45
CA LYS A 31 -2.12 2.23 5.61
C LYS A 31 -3.27 2.99 4.93
N ILE A 32 -3.64 2.59 3.71
CA ILE A 32 -4.78 3.16 2.98
C ILE A 32 -6.10 2.88 3.71
N THR A 33 -6.25 1.66 4.23
CA THR A 33 -7.45 1.25 4.98
C THR A 33 -7.60 2.06 6.29
N VAL A 34 -6.51 2.25 7.04
CA VAL A 34 -6.47 3.11 8.24
C VAL A 34 -6.90 4.53 7.90
N LEU A 35 -6.34 5.09 6.81
CA LEU A 35 -6.70 6.43 6.34
C LEU A 35 -8.18 6.52 5.95
N LEU A 36 -8.73 5.50 5.30
CA LEU A 36 -10.15 5.45 4.92
C LEU A 36 -11.05 5.50 6.16
N PHE A 37 -10.81 4.61 7.15
CA PHE A 37 -11.58 4.62 8.39
C PHE A 37 -11.42 5.94 9.16
N GLY A 38 -10.23 6.52 9.16
CA GLY A 38 -9.96 7.84 9.74
C GLY A 38 -10.76 8.97 9.06
N ILE A 39 -10.78 9.00 7.73
CA ILE A 39 -11.57 9.97 6.95
C ILE A 39 -13.06 9.80 7.23
N PHE A 40 -13.55 8.56 7.24
CA PHE A 40 -14.97 8.29 7.53
C PHE A 40 -15.34 8.69 8.97
N ALA A 41 -14.47 8.46 9.95
CA ALA A 41 -14.67 8.90 11.32
C ALA A 41 -14.75 10.44 11.43
N VAL A 42 -13.88 11.16 10.73
CA VAL A 42 -13.92 12.64 10.65
C VAL A 42 -15.17 13.10 9.92
N ALA A 43 -15.57 12.45 8.83
CA ALA A 43 -16.79 12.78 8.10
C ALA A 43 -18.03 12.64 9.00
N VAL A 44 -18.15 11.53 9.73
CA VAL A 44 -19.22 11.32 10.73
C VAL A 44 -19.22 12.47 11.74
N HIS A 45 -18.05 12.84 12.30
CA HIS A 45 -17.94 13.96 13.24
C HIS A 45 -18.40 15.30 12.66
N VAL A 46 -18.04 15.61 11.41
CA VAL A 46 -18.40 16.86 10.72
C VAL A 46 -19.88 16.90 10.33
N THR A 47 -20.52 15.74 10.08
CA THR A 47 -21.97 15.68 9.82
C THR A 47 -22.83 15.90 11.07
N GLY A 48 -22.25 15.81 12.27
CA GLY A 48 -22.97 15.97 13.54
C GLY A 48 -23.87 17.22 13.64
N PRO A 49 -23.41 18.42 13.28
CA PRO A 49 -24.22 19.64 13.31
C PRO A 49 -25.39 19.67 12.32
N LEU A 50 -25.39 18.82 11.29
CA LEU A 50 -26.47 18.71 10.29
C LEU A 50 -27.59 17.75 10.74
N VAL A 51 -27.34 16.94 11.76
CA VAL A 51 -28.26 15.92 12.25
C VAL A 51 -28.96 16.42 13.52
N ASP A 52 -30.24 16.05 13.65
CA ASP A 52 -31.03 16.36 14.85
C ASP A 52 -30.32 15.94 16.14
N ARG A 53 -30.45 16.78 17.17
CA ARG A 53 -29.79 16.59 18.47
C ARG A 53 -30.14 15.26 19.15
N THR A 54 -31.26 14.65 18.78
CA THR A 54 -31.70 13.33 19.27
C THR A 54 -30.76 12.20 18.88
N TYR A 55 -30.11 12.27 17.72
CA TYR A 55 -29.23 11.20 17.21
C TYR A 55 -27.74 11.42 17.50
N TRP A 56 -27.38 12.51 18.18
CA TRP A 56 -25.99 12.84 18.52
C TRP A 56 -25.26 11.73 19.29
N PRO A 57 -25.87 11.06 20.29
CA PRO A 57 -25.20 9.98 21.02
C PRO A 57 -24.79 8.82 20.09
N THR A 58 -25.66 8.42 19.17
CA THR A 58 -25.41 7.35 18.20
C THR A 58 -24.28 7.74 17.25
N LEU A 59 -24.27 8.99 16.78
CA LEU A 59 -23.24 9.51 15.88
C LEU A 59 -21.86 9.57 16.57
N PHE A 60 -21.79 10.01 17.83
CA PHE A 60 -20.55 9.98 18.60
C PHE A 60 -20.07 8.56 18.88
N TYR A 61 -20.98 7.62 19.14
CA TYR A 61 -20.62 6.21 19.29
C TYR A 61 -20.04 5.64 17.99
N MET A 62 -20.70 5.85 16.84
CA MET A 62 -20.21 5.41 15.54
C MET A 62 -18.82 5.98 15.23
N ARG A 63 -18.61 7.29 15.43
CA ARG A 63 -17.30 7.94 15.31
C ARG A 63 -16.23 7.23 16.15
N ASN A 64 -16.54 6.96 17.42
CA ASN A 64 -15.60 6.32 18.34
C ASN A 64 -15.27 4.88 17.90
N GLN A 65 -16.25 4.11 17.40
CA GLN A 65 -16.00 2.76 16.87
C GLN A 65 -15.12 2.78 15.63
N LEU A 66 -15.33 3.75 14.73
CA LEU A 66 -14.48 3.92 13.54
C LEU A 66 -13.03 4.26 13.92
N PHE A 67 -12.82 5.13 14.90
CA PHE A 67 -11.48 5.39 15.43
C PHE A 67 -10.87 4.18 16.14
N ALA A 68 -11.67 3.37 16.83
CA ALA A 68 -11.19 2.13 17.45
C ALA A 68 -10.72 1.11 16.40
N VAL A 69 -11.46 0.93 15.30
CA VAL A 69 -11.05 0.09 14.18
C VAL A 69 -9.79 0.65 13.51
N ALA A 70 -9.73 1.96 13.27
CA ALA A 70 -8.53 2.61 12.71
C ALA A 70 -7.30 2.41 13.63
N PHE A 71 -7.49 2.47 14.95
CA PHE A 71 -6.43 2.20 15.92
C PHE A 71 -5.96 0.74 15.88
N LEU A 72 -6.86 -0.24 15.85
CA LEU A 72 -6.50 -1.66 15.71
C LEU A 72 -5.69 -1.91 14.43
N LEU A 73 -6.13 -1.33 13.30
CA LEU A 73 -5.40 -1.42 12.04
C LEU A 73 -4.04 -0.72 12.10
N THR A 74 -3.93 0.39 12.85
CA THR A 74 -2.65 1.07 13.09
C THR A 74 -1.71 0.18 13.91
N CYS A 75 -2.21 -0.58 14.90
CA CYS A 75 -1.41 -1.56 15.62
C CYS A 75 -0.89 -2.66 14.69
N VAL A 76 -1.70 -3.15 13.74
CA VAL A 76 -1.24 -4.08 12.71
C VAL A 76 -0.21 -3.43 11.79
N GLN A 77 -0.39 -2.16 11.44
CA GLN A 77 0.59 -1.40 10.64
C GLN A 77 1.96 -1.30 11.33
N ILE A 78 2.02 -1.32 12.67
CA ILE A 78 3.30 -1.37 13.40
C ILE A 78 4.09 -2.66 13.09
N LEU A 79 3.41 -3.77 12.77
CA LEU A 79 4.07 -5.02 12.35
C LEU A 79 4.82 -4.86 11.03
N ASP A 80 4.37 -3.96 10.16
CA ASP A 80 5.08 -3.64 8.92
C ASP A 80 6.43 -2.97 9.21
N PHE A 81 6.52 -2.15 10.25
CA PHE A 81 7.81 -1.63 10.69
C PHE A 81 8.71 -2.75 11.22
N LEU A 82 8.20 -3.70 11.97
CA LEU A 82 9.00 -4.84 12.46
C LEU A 82 9.60 -5.69 11.32
N SER A 83 9.05 -5.61 10.10
CA SER A 83 9.60 -6.31 8.93
C SER A 83 11.01 -5.88 8.51
N PHE A 84 11.55 -4.76 9.04
CA PHE A 84 12.96 -4.40 8.84
C PHE A 84 13.90 -5.42 9.49
N HIS A 85 13.44 -6.07 10.57
CA HIS A 85 14.28 -6.96 11.36
C HIS A 85 14.42 -8.32 10.67
N TYR A 86 15.64 -8.85 10.62
CA TYR A 86 15.95 -10.09 9.90
C TYR A 86 15.18 -11.33 10.40
N LEU A 87 14.73 -11.35 11.65
CA LEU A 87 13.87 -12.42 12.17
C LEU A 87 12.40 -12.27 11.73
N PHE A 88 11.88 -11.04 11.64
CA PHE A 88 10.45 -10.78 11.43
C PHE A 88 10.10 -10.55 9.96
N GLY A 89 11.06 -10.07 9.17
CA GLY A 89 10.90 -9.79 7.75
C GLY A 89 10.44 -10.98 6.92
N PRO A 90 11.21 -12.10 6.89
CA PRO A 90 10.80 -13.30 6.17
C PRO A 90 9.46 -13.85 6.68
N TRP A 91 9.19 -13.74 7.99
CA TRP A 91 7.92 -14.17 8.57
C TRP A 91 6.73 -13.36 8.05
N ALA A 92 6.86 -12.05 7.87
CA ALA A 92 5.81 -11.23 7.29
C ALA A 92 5.49 -11.67 5.83
N ILE A 93 6.52 -12.02 5.04
CA ILE A 93 6.34 -12.55 3.68
C ILE A 93 5.63 -13.91 3.70
N ILE A 94 6.04 -14.81 4.60
CA ILE A 94 5.41 -16.12 4.78
C ILE A 94 3.94 -15.95 5.18
N ILE A 95 3.64 -15.13 6.20
CA ILE A 95 2.27 -14.84 6.66
C ILE A 95 1.42 -14.32 5.50
N GLY A 96 1.93 -13.37 4.72
CA GLY A 96 1.19 -12.82 3.57
C GLY A 96 0.81 -13.88 2.52
N ASN A 97 1.67 -14.88 2.30
CA ASN A 97 1.35 -15.99 1.40
C ASN A 97 0.39 -16.99 2.02
N LEU A 98 0.58 -17.34 3.30
CA LEU A 98 -0.32 -18.22 4.05
C LEU A 98 -1.73 -17.64 4.18
N MET A 99 -1.88 -16.31 4.26
CA MET A 99 -3.19 -15.64 4.26
C MET A 99 -4.01 -15.92 2.99
N LYS A 100 -3.36 -16.19 1.85
CA LYS A 100 -4.07 -16.56 0.60
C LYS A 100 -4.69 -17.95 0.71
N ASP A 101 -3.98 -18.89 1.33
CA ASP A 101 -4.49 -20.24 1.56
C ASP A 101 -5.58 -20.24 2.63
N LEU A 102 -5.40 -19.44 3.69
CA LEU A 102 -6.44 -19.19 4.69
C LEU A 102 -7.71 -18.62 4.04
N ALA A 103 -7.59 -17.63 3.15
CA ALA A 103 -8.75 -17.04 2.49
C ALA A 103 -9.53 -18.06 1.64
N ARG A 104 -8.83 -18.89 0.86
CA ARG A 104 -9.45 -19.99 0.08
C ARG A 104 -10.15 -20.99 1.00
N PHE A 105 -9.51 -21.35 2.11
CA PHE A 105 -10.10 -22.23 3.11
C PHE A 105 -11.35 -21.63 3.77
N LEU A 106 -11.33 -20.35 4.14
CA LEU A 106 -12.46 -19.66 4.75
C LEU A 106 -13.68 -19.64 3.84
N VAL A 107 -13.51 -19.61 2.51
CA VAL A 107 -14.62 -19.76 1.56
C VAL A 107 -15.27 -21.14 1.70
N VAL A 108 -14.47 -22.21 1.72
CA VAL A 108 -14.99 -23.58 1.90
C VAL A 108 -15.68 -23.73 3.26
N LEU A 109 -15.03 -23.28 4.34
CA LEU A 109 -15.62 -23.29 5.68
C LEU A 109 -16.93 -22.50 5.72
N GLY A 110 -16.97 -21.32 5.09
CA GLY A 110 -18.15 -20.46 5.01
C GLY A 110 -19.33 -21.15 4.32
N ILE A 111 -19.09 -21.92 3.26
CA ILE A 111 -20.13 -22.72 2.58
C ILE A 111 -20.70 -23.78 3.52
N PHE A 112 -19.85 -24.51 4.27
CA PHE A 112 -20.32 -25.49 5.24
C PHE A 112 -21.09 -24.84 6.39
N VAL A 113 -20.55 -23.78 6.99
CA VAL A 113 -21.21 -23.04 8.07
C VAL A 113 -22.57 -22.53 7.62
N PHE A 114 -22.67 -21.97 6.42
CA PHE A 114 -23.93 -21.50 5.84
C PHE A 114 -24.92 -22.65 5.59
N GLY A 115 -24.47 -23.76 5.00
CA GLY A 115 -25.31 -24.93 4.74
C GLY A 115 -25.88 -25.53 6.03
N PHE A 116 -25.04 -25.72 7.04
CA PHE A 116 -25.48 -26.21 8.35
C PHE A 116 -26.32 -25.17 9.10
N SER A 117 -26.06 -23.86 8.98
CA SER A 117 -26.89 -22.84 9.63
C SER A 117 -28.32 -22.87 9.10
N MET A 118 -28.49 -23.00 7.79
CA MET A 118 -29.82 -23.17 7.18
C MET A 118 -30.49 -24.47 7.62
N HIS A 119 -29.71 -25.54 7.82
CA HIS A 119 -30.24 -26.79 8.36
C HIS A 119 -30.73 -26.63 9.81
N PHE A 120 -30.00 -25.92 10.67
CA PHE A 120 -30.47 -25.63 12.04
C PHE A 120 -31.68 -24.70 12.08
N VAL A 121 -31.80 -23.76 11.15
CA VAL A 121 -33.03 -22.96 10.98
C VAL A 121 -34.22 -23.86 10.68
N ALA A 122 -34.06 -24.83 9.77
CA ALA A 122 -35.10 -25.81 9.45
C ALA A 122 -35.42 -26.74 10.63
N LEU A 123 -34.42 -27.20 11.39
CA LEU A 123 -34.63 -28.01 12.60
C LEU A 123 -35.41 -27.28 13.70
N ASN A 124 -35.36 -25.96 13.74
CA ASN A 124 -36.11 -25.13 14.70
C ASN A 124 -37.55 -24.86 14.27
N GLN A 125 -38.03 -25.43 13.15
CA GLN A 125 -39.44 -25.30 12.78
C GLN A 125 -40.32 -26.03 13.81
N PRO A 126 -41.39 -25.37 14.30
CA PRO A 126 -42.26 -25.98 15.29
C PRO A 126 -43.19 -26.98 14.61
N PHE A 127 -43.28 -28.19 15.16
CA PHE A 127 -44.24 -29.19 14.69
C PHE A 127 -44.77 -29.99 15.88
N LYS A 128 -46.07 -30.31 15.86
CA LYS A 128 -46.77 -31.08 16.88
C LYS A 128 -47.83 -31.92 16.19
N ASN A 129 -47.92 -33.20 16.59
CA ASN A 129 -48.98 -34.07 16.11
C ASN A 129 -50.31 -33.64 16.73
N GLN A 130 -51.36 -33.51 15.93
CA GLN A 130 -52.69 -33.17 16.40
C GLN A 130 -53.32 -34.33 17.18
N THR A 131 -54.03 -34.03 18.26
CA THR A 131 -54.80 -35.05 18.97
C THR A 131 -56.12 -35.33 18.21
N PRO A 132 -56.72 -36.54 18.37
CA PRO A 132 -58.00 -36.84 17.73
C PRO A 132 -59.13 -35.84 18.06
N GLU A 133 -59.08 -35.25 19.26
CA GLU A 133 -60.02 -34.21 19.70
C GLU A 133 -59.81 -32.88 18.95
N GLU A 134 -58.55 -32.48 18.73
CA GLU A 134 -58.20 -31.28 17.96
C GLU A 134 -58.61 -31.41 16.49
N ILE A 135 -58.45 -32.60 15.92
CA ILE A 135 -58.88 -32.93 14.55
C ILE A 135 -60.41 -32.84 14.45
N ARG A 136 -61.14 -33.42 15.42
CA ARG A 136 -62.61 -33.34 15.49
C ARG A 136 -63.11 -31.90 15.68
N ALA A 137 -62.36 -31.07 16.39
CA ALA A 137 -62.65 -29.66 16.58
C ALA A 137 -62.32 -28.78 15.35
N GLY A 138 -61.82 -29.37 14.25
CA GLY A 138 -61.48 -28.63 13.02
C GLY A 138 -60.36 -27.60 13.20
N LYS A 139 -59.53 -27.72 14.24
CA LYS A 139 -58.44 -26.78 14.49
C LYS A 139 -57.33 -26.99 13.46
N HIS A 140 -56.96 -25.92 12.76
CA HIS A 140 -55.84 -25.97 11.82
C HIS A 140 -54.51 -26.14 12.60
N PRO A 141 -53.58 -27.00 12.15
CA PRO A 141 -52.32 -27.29 12.88
C PRO A 141 -51.44 -26.06 13.10
N LEU A 142 -51.48 -25.09 12.18
CA LEU A 142 -50.73 -23.83 12.29
C LEU A 142 -51.26 -22.88 13.37
N ASN A 143 -52.54 -23.00 13.76
CA ASN A 143 -53.13 -22.15 14.80
C ASN A 143 -52.55 -22.46 16.19
N PHE A 144 -51.83 -23.57 16.35
CA PHE A 144 -51.13 -23.92 17.59
C PHE A 144 -49.86 -23.06 17.78
N PHE A 145 -49.25 -22.58 16.69
CA PHE A 145 -47.93 -21.92 16.74
C PHE A 145 -48.00 -20.40 16.57
N THR A 146 -49.08 -19.87 15.99
CA THR A 146 -49.21 -18.42 15.78
C THR A 146 -50.67 -17.95 15.82
N THR A 147 -50.91 -16.85 16.54
CA THR A 147 -52.22 -16.18 16.65
C THR A 147 -52.46 -15.19 15.49
N ASN A 148 -51.40 -14.80 14.77
CA ASN A 148 -51.43 -13.98 13.56
C ASN A 148 -50.29 -14.43 12.62
N PRO A 149 -50.54 -15.32 11.64
CA PRO A 149 -49.48 -15.79 10.75
C PRO A 149 -49.03 -14.67 9.81
N GLY A 150 -47.84 -14.12 10.06
CA GLY A 150 -47.09 -13.37 9.05
C GLY A 150 -46.42 -14.32 8.04
N ILE A 151 -45.86 -13.77 6.96
CA ILE A 151 -45.26 -14.53 5.83
C ILE A 151 -44.17 -15.52 6.27
N PHE A 152 -43.49 -15.30 7.41
CA PHE A 152 -42.41 -16.16 7.93
C PHE A 152 -42.68 -16.68 9.35
N SER A 153 -43.95 -16.84 9.76
CA SER A 153 -44.29 -17.24 11.14
C SER A 153 -43.76 -18.61 11.57
N GLU A 154 -43.38 -19.47 10.62
CA GLU A 154 -42.82 -20.81 10.87
C GLU A 154 -41.33 -20.79 11.21
N VAL A 155 -40.61 -19.71 10.88
CA VAL A 155 -39.17 -19.58 11.12
C VAL A 155 -38.94 -19.02 12.52
N GLN A 156 -38.65 -19.89 13.48
CA GLN A 156 -38.42 -19.49 14.88
C GLN A 156 -37.00 -18.98 15.16
N MET A 157 -36.03 -19.32 14.31
CA MET A 157 -34.64 -18.91 14.45
C MET A 157 -34.21 -18.07 13.26
N ASN A 158 -33.65 -16.89 13.52
CA ASN A 158 -33.11 -16.05 12.46
C ASN A 158 -31.87 -16.74 11.84
N PRO A 159 -31.77 -16.88 10.51
CA PRO A 159 -30.60 -17.48 9.87
C PRO A 159 -29.26 -16.87 10.27
N ILE A 160 -29.23 -15.55 10.54
CA ILE A 160 -28.01 -14.86 10.98
C ILE A 160 -27.62 -15.30 12.40
N GLU A 161 -28.60 -15.51 13.27
CA GLU A 161 -28.37 -16.01 14.63
C GLU A 161 -27.82 -17.44 14.59
N ALA A 162 -28.37 -18.30 13.71
CA ALA A 162 -27.86 -19.66 13.51
C ALA A 162 -26.42 -19.67 12.99
N LEU A 163 -26.11 -18.80 12.02
CA LEU A 163 -24.76 -18.64 11.49
C LEU A 163 -23.79 -18.20 12.59
N GLN A 164 -24.17 -17.23 13.42
CA GLN A 164 -23.35 -16.77 14.55
C GLN A 164 -23.04 -17.90 15.53
N PHE A 165 -24.06 -18.66 15.96
CA PHE A 165 -23.84 -19.79 16.86
C PHE A 165 -22.93 -20.87 16.26
N LEU A 166 -23.11 -21.20 14.97
CA LEU A 166 -22.24 -22.18 14.32
C LEU A 166 -20.80 -21.66 14.16
N PHE A 167 -20.61 -20.39 13.85
CA PHE A 167 -19.29 -19.78 13.82
C PHE A 167 -18.57 -19.91 15.17
N PHE A 168 -19.27 -19.60 16.27
CA PHE A 168 -18.70 -19.76 17.61
C PHE A 168 -18.56 -21.23 18.06
N ALA A 169 -19.31 -22.16 17.45
CA ALA A 169 -19.15 -23.59 17.68
C ALA A 169 -17.79 -24.13 17.23
N VAL A 170 -17.20 -23.56 16.16
CA VAL A 170 -15.84 -23.93 15.70
C VAL A 170 -14.79 -23.69 16.80
N PHE A 171 -15.01 -22.67 17.64
CA PHE A 171 -14.16 -22.34 18.80
C PHE A 171 -14.58 -23.06 20.09
N GLY A 172 -15.55 -23.99 20.03
CA GLY A 172 -16.04 -24.73 21.19
C GLY A 172 -16.92 -23.91 22.14
N GLN A 173 -17.44 -22.75 21.73
CA GLN A 173 -18.24 -21.86 22.59
C GLN A 173 -19.76 -22.10 22.49
N THR A 174 -20.21 -23.02 21.64
CA THR A 174 -21.63 -23.30 21.42
C THR A 174 -21.94 -24.76 21.67
N SER A 175 -22.99 -25.00 22.44
CA SER A 175 -23.56 -26.32 22.70
C SER A 175 -24.82 -26.54 21.84
N PRO A 176 -25.21 -27.79 21.57
CA PRO A 176 -26.45 -28.09 20.83
C PRO A 176 -27.70 -27.49 21.50
N ASP A 177 -27.69 -27.30 22.82
CA ASP A 177 -28.79 -26.69 23.57
C ASP A 177 -28.96 -25.18 23.27
N ASN A 178 -27.89 -24.48 22.85
CA ASN A 178 -27.96 -23.08 22.44
C ASN A 178 -28.62 -22.92 21.06
N LEU A 179 -28.50 -23.94 20.21
CA LEU A 179 -29.05 -23.98 18.86
C LEU A 179 -30.53 -24.37 18.83
N GLN A 180 -31.02 -25.03 19.88
CA GLN A 180 -32.42 -25.37 20.01
C GLN A 180 -33.18 -24.22 20.68
N LYS A 181 -34.13 -23.62 19.96
CA LYS A 181 -35.12 -22.74 20.59
C LYS A 181 -36.04 -23.60 21.46
N LYS A 182 -36.02 -23.35 22.77
CA LYS A 182 -36.90 -24.02 23.74
C LYS A 182 -38.34 -23.53 23.54
N THR A 183 -39.00 -24.02 22.51
CA THR A 183 -40.44 -23.82 22.33
C THR A 183 -41.15 -25.09 22.76
N ASN A 184 -42.26 -24.96 23.51
CA ASN A 184 -43.09 -26.08 23.99
C ASN A 184 -43.77 -26.89 22.86
N ALA A 185 -43.34 -26.66 21.62
CA ALA A 185 -43.88 -27.18 20.39
C ALA A 185 -43.26 -28.52 19.99
N GLN A 186 -41.95 -28.69 20.17
CA GLN A 186 -41.24 -29.82 19.61
C GLN A 186 -41.25 -31.06 20.52
N PRO A 187 -41.42 -32.27 19.96
CA PRO A 187 -41.26 -33.51 20.71
C PRO A 187 -39.86 -33.67 21.31
N ALA A 188 -39.75 -34.33 22.47
CA ALA A 188 -38.47 -34.52 23.16
C ALA A 188 -37.41 -35.28 22.34
N TRP A 189 -37.80 -36.08 21.34
CA TRP A 189 -36.85 -36.83 20.51
C TRP A 189 -36.03 -35.93 19.56
N THR A 190 -36.49 -34.72 19.24
CA THR A 190 -35.78 -33.83 18.30
C THR A 190 -34.40 -33.45 18.81
N ILE A 191 -34.18 -33.42 20.12
CA ILE A 191 -32.87 -33.17 20.74
C ILE A 191 -31.78 -34.11 20.21
N TYR A 192 -32.13 -35.38 19.94
CA TYR A 192 -31.17 -36.35 19.41
C TYR A 192 -30.76 -36.00 17.98
N LEU A 193 -31.69 -35.49 17.17
CA LEU A 193 -31.39 -35.01 15.82
C LEU A 193 -30.52 -33.74 15.87
N PHE A 194 -30.82 -32.79 16.76
CA PHE A 194 -29.95 -31.62 16.99
C PHE A 194 -28.53 -32.03 17.36
N LYS A 195 -28.38 -32.95 18.33
CA LYS A 195 -27.07 -33.47 18.75
C LYS A 195 -26.35 -34.21 17.62
N PHE A 196 -27.07 -34.99 16.84
CA PHE A 196 -26.51 -35.75 15.72
C PHE A 196 -25.99 -34.83 14.61
N VAL A 197 -26.83 -33.91 14.13
CA VAL A 197 -26.45 -32.94 13.09
C VAL A 197 -25.32 -32.03 13.58
N PHE A 198 -25.39 -31.58 14.84
CA PHE A 198 -24.31 -30.80 15.45
C PHE A 198 -23.01 -31.61 15.53
N GLY A 199 -23.08 -32.89 15.88
CA GLY A 199 -21.93 -33.79 15.89
C GLY A 199 -21.28 -33.94 14.51
N ILE A 200 -22.09 -34.10 13.46
CA ILE A 200 -21.59 -34.13 12.07
C ILE A 200 -20.94 -32.80 11.70
N TYR A 201 -21.58 -31.67 12.03
CA TYR A 201 -21.01 -30.35 11.79
C TYR A 201 -19.65 -30.20 12.47
N MET A 202 -19.51 -30.59 13.74
CA MET A 202 -18.25 -30.52 14.49
C MET A 202 -17.19 -31.46 13.91
N LEU A 203 -17.57 -32.67 13.49
CA LEU A 203 -16.66 -33.61 12.83
C LEU A 203 -16.12 -33.02 11.52
N VAL A 204 -16.99 -32.51 10.66
CA VAL A 204 -16.59 -31.94 9.37
C VAL A 204 -15.78 -30.66 9.57
N SER A 205 -16.28 -29.71 10.37
CA SER A 205 -15.61 -28.41 10.53
C SER A 205 -14.33 -28.49 11.35
N VAL A 206 -14.39 -29.03 12.57
CA VAL A 206 -13.25 -29.00 13.50
C VAL A 206 -12.27 -30.14 13.22
N VAL A 207 -12.75 -31.36 12.97
CA VAL A 207 -11.84 -32.50 12.79
C VAL A 207 -11.32 -32.59 11.36
N VAL A 208 -12.16 -32.40 10.34
CA VAL A 208 -11.71 -32.53 8.96
C VAL A 208 -11.15 -31.21 8.44
N LEU A 209 -11.95 -30.15 8.39
CA LEU A 209 -11.56 -28.90 7.71
C LEU A 209 -10.38 -28.20 8.41
N ILE A 210 -10.38 -28.02 9.72
CA ILE A 210 -9.22 -27.38 10.40
C ILE A 210 -7.93 -28.20 10.21
N ASN A 211 -7.98 -29.53 10.30
CA ASN A 211 -6.79 -30.36 10.08
C ASN A 211 -6.28 -30.28 8.64
N LEU A 212 -7.18 -30.18 7.65
CA LEU A 212 -6.80 -29.91 6.27
C LEU A 212 -6.20 -28.51 6.12
N LEU A 213 -6.71 -27.48 6.81
CA LEU A 213 -6.09 -26.15 6.81
C LEU A 213 -4.66 -26.22 7.35
N ILE A 214 -4.45 -26.90 8.47
CA ILE A 214 -3.12 -27.06 9.07
C ILE A 214 -2.18 -27.76 8.08
N ALA A 215 -2.66 -28.83 7.42
CA ALA A 215 -1.88 -29.56 6.42
C ALA A 215 -1.50 -28.67 5.22
N MET A 216 -2.46 -27.94 4.65
CA MET A 216 -2.22 -27.01 3.52
C MET A 216 -1.24 -25.89 3.89
N MET A 217 -1.41 -25.29 5.07
CA MET A 217 -0.54 -24.21 5.54
C MET A 217 0.88 -24.71 5.82
N SER A 218 1.02 -25.94 6.32
CA SER A 218 2.33 -26.59 6.55
C SER A 218 3.08 -26.85 5.24
N ASP A 219 2.40 -27.40 4.22
CA ASP A 219 2.97 -27.63 2.89
C ASP A 219 3.41 -26.30 2.24
N THR A 220 2.53 -25.30 2.23
CA THR A 220 2.88 -23.97 1.71
C THR A 220 4.05 -23.37 2.47
N TYR A 221 4.06 -23.43 3.81
CA TYR A 221 5.16 -22.92 4.63
C TYR A 221 6.50 -23.53 4.21
N GLN A 222 6.59 -24.85 4.11
CA GLN A 222 7.83 -25.54 3.74
C GLN A 222 8.30 -25.14 2.33
N ARG A 223 7.37 -25.02 1.38
CA ARG A 223 7.68 -24.64 0.00
C ARG A 223 8.23 -23.21 -0.12
N ILE A 224 7.67 -22.26 0.65
CA ILE A 224 8.02 -20.84 0.50
C ILE A 224 9.13 -20.38 1.46
N GLN A 225 9.47 -21.16 2.49
CA GLN A 225 10.41 -20.74 3.53
C GLN A 225 11.76 -20.31 2.94
N ALA A 226 12.36 -21.10 2.06
CA ALA A 226 13.67 -20.80 1.47
C ALA A 226 13.64 -19.57 0.55
N GLN A 227 12.55 -19.39 -0.21
CA GLN A 227 12.39 -18.26 -1.12
C GLN A 227 12.05 -16.96 -0.39
N SER A 228 11.38 -17.05 0.77
CA SER A 228 10.91 -15.89 1.53
C SER A 228 12.03 -14.96 2.00
N ASP A 229 13.22 -15.49 2.30
CA ASP A 229 14.39 -14.67 2.67
C ASP A 229 14.91 -13.83 1.50
N ILE A 230 14.94 -14.42 0.29
CA ILE A 230 15.34 -13.71 -0.93
C ILE A 230 14.32 -12.61 -1.27
N GLU A 231 13.03 -12.93 -1.20
CA GLU A 231 11.94 -11.97 -1.42
C GLU A 231 11.98 -10.84 -0.39
N TRP A 232 12.21 -11.16 0.89
CA TRP A 232 12.36 -10.17 1.94
C TRP A 232 13.55 -9.25 1.69
N LYS A 233 14.73 -9.78 1.34
CA LYS A 233 15.92 -8.97 1.00
C LYS A 233 15.67 -8.04 -0.19
N TYR A 234 14.95 -8.51 -1.20
CA TYR A 234 14.52 -7.67 -2.32
C TYR A 234 13.58 -6.54 -1.87
N GLY A 235 12.58 -6.87 -1.04
CA GLY A 235 11.67 -5.89 -0.45
C GLY A 235 12.41 -4.85 0.42
N LEU A 236 13.35 -5.31 1.23
CA LEU A 236 14.20 -4.46 2.07
C LEU A 236 15.07 -3.53 1.23
N ALA A 237 15.70 -4.02 0.16
CA ALA A 237 16.48 -3.19 -0.75
C ALA A 237 15.61 -2.11 -1.42
N LYS A 238 14.37 -2.44 -1.79
CA LYS A 238 13.40 -1.48 -2.32
C LYS A 238 13.02 -0.43 -1.29
N LEU A 239 12.75 -0.83 -0.04
CA LEU A 239 12.44 0.07 1.07
C LEU A 239 13.60 1.05 1.34
N ILE A 240 14.82 0.55 1.46
CA ILE A 240 16.03 1.38 1.67
C ILE A 240 16.21 2.37 0.52
N ARG A 241 16.08 1.90 -0.73
CA ARG A 241 16.20 2.76 -1.91
C ARG A 241 15.15 3.85 -1.92
N ASN A 242 13.90 3.52 -1.58
CA ASN A 242 12.81 4.49 -1.52
C ASN A 242 13.11 5.52 -0.43
N MET A 243 13.42 5.10 0.78
CA MET A 243 13.75 6.00 1.90
C MET A 243 14.95 6.90 1.62
N HIS A 244 15.96 6.42 0.88
CA HIS A 244 17.12 7.24 0.50
C HIS A 244 16.81 8.20 -0.67
N ARG A 245 15.89 7.85 -1.57
CA ARG A 245 15.50 8.72 -2.70
C ARG A 245 14.46 9.76 -2.31
N THR A 246 13.58 9.46 -1.35
CA THR A 246 12.51 10.37 -0.92
C THR A 246 12.99 11.21 0.26
N THR A 247 13.32 12.47 0.01
CA THR A 247 13.60 13.46 1.07
C THR A 247 12.30 14.04 1.62
N THR A 248 11.30 13.20 1.84
CA THR A 248 9.98 13.62 2.34
C THR A 248 10.05 13.78 3.86
N THR A 249 9.62 14.94 4.36
CA THR A 249 9.48 15.19 5.80
C THR A 249 8.48 14.19 6.39
N PRO A 250 8.74 13.60 7.58
CA PRO A 250 7.78 12.70 8.21
C PRO A 250 6.45 13.42 8.54
N SER A 251 5.33 12.72 8.44
CA SER A 251 4.04 13.23 8.93
C SER A 251 4.07 13.37 10.46
N PRO A 252 3.51 14.45 11.05
CA PRO A 252 2.70 15.54 10.44
C PRO A 252 3.51 16.76 10.00
N LEU A 253 4.84 16.75 10.20
CA LEU A 253 5.70 17.89 9.89
C LEU A 253 5.69 18.24 8.39
N ASN A 254 5.39 17.26 7.52
CA ASN A 254 5.16 17.48 6.09
C ASN A 254 4.09 18.54 5.80
N LEU A 255 2.99 18.56 6.55
CA LEU A 255 1.91 19.53 6.40
C LEU A 255 2.42 20.93 6.74
N ILE A 256 3.13 21.07 7.85
CA ILE A 256 3.68 22.36 8.28
C ILE A 256 4.71 22.88 7.25
N MET A 257 5.61 22.01 6.78
CA MET A 257 6.66 22.40 5.83
C MET A 257 6.11 22.74 4.44
N THR A 258 5.10 22.02 3.95
CA THR A 258 4.44 22.32 2.67
C THR A 258 3.69 23.65 2.73
N TRP A 259 2.92 23.90 3.79
CA TRP A 259 2.25 25.17 4.01
C TRP A 259 3.24 26.32 4.18
N LEU A 260 4.34 26.13 4.92
CA LEU A 260 5.38 27.14 5.09
C LEU A 260 6.08 27.46 3.76
N MET A 261 6.45 26.45 2.96
CA MET A 261 7.03 26.66 1.63
C MET A 261 6.06 27.36 0.69
N TYR A 262 4.77 27.00 0.72
CA TYR A 262 3.73 27.68 -0.05
C TYR A 262 3.60 29.15 0.36
N LEU A 263 3.58 29.47 1.66
CA LEU A 263 3.55 30.84 2.17
C LEU A 263 4.80 31.63 1.78
N ILE A 264 5.99 31.01 1.85
CA ILE A 264 7.24 31.65 1.40
C ILE A 264 7.19 31.91 -0.11
N HIS A 265 6.65 30.99 -0.91
CA HIS A 265 6.44 31.18 -2.35
C HIS A 265 5.49 32.34 -2.63
N LEU A 266 4.35 32.41 -1.93
CA LEU A 266 3.41 33.52 -2.06
C LEU A 266 4.04 34.86 -1.63
N CYS A 267 4.81 34.87 -0.54
CA CYS A 267 5.54 36.06 -0.09
C CYS A 267 6.64 36.47 -1.08
N LYS A 268 7.40 35.52 -1.64
CA LYS A 268 8.40 35.78 -2.69
C LYS A 268 7.74 36.28 -3.97
N GLN A 269 6.60 35.71 -4.38
CA GLN A 269 5.83 36.21 -5.52
C GLN A 269 5.32 37.63 -5.27
N LYS A 270 4.76 37.93 -4.09
CA LYS A 270 4.36 39.30 -3.72
C LYS A 270 5.55 40.27 -3.67
N MET A 271 6.70 39.84 -3.18
CA MET A 271 7.93 40.64 -3.15
C MET A 271 8.54 40.81 -4.55
N ALA A 272 8.44 39.82 -5.45
CA ALA A 272 8.85 39.92 -6.85
C ALA A 272 7.91 40.81 -7.68
N GLN A 273 6.61 40.78 -7.40
CA GLN A 273 5.63 41.71 -7.96
C GLN A 273 5.84 43.15 -7.46
N ARG A 274 6.28 43.31 -6.20
CA ARG A 274 6.73 44.62 -5.67
C ARG A 274 8.09 45.06 -6.24
N LYS A 275 8.94 44.13 -6.65
CA LYS A 275 10.21 44.36 -7.35
C LYS A 275 10.07 44.31 -8.88
N ARG A 276 9.04 44.96 -9.45
CA ARG A 276 9.11 45.34 -10.87
C ARG A 276 10.30 46.31 -11.04
N PRO A 277 11.22 46.10 -11.97
CA PRO A 277 12.16 47.15 -12.36
C PRO A 277 11.35 48.26 -13.07
N SER A 278 11.87 49.48 -13.01
CA SER A 278 11.49 50.62 -13.86
C SER A 278 10.34 51.54 -13.41
N MET A 279 10.66 52.45 -12.49
CA MET A 279 10.39 53.89 -12.75
C MET A 279 11.67 54.63 -13.19
N VAL A 280 12.85 54.10 -12.88
CA VAL A 280 14.16 54.69 -13.27
C VAL A 280 14.59 54.33 -14.69
N GLN A 281 14.15 53.18 -15.24
CA GLN A 281 14.53 52.74 -16.59
C GLN A 281 13.65 53.37 -17.70
N MET A 282 12.44 53.82 -17.37
CA MET A 282 11.58 54.59 -18.28
C MET A 282 12.08 56.04 -18.43
N LEU A 283 12.67 56.62 -17.39
CA LEU A 283 13.29 57.95 -17.46
C LEU A 283 14.62 57.92 -18.25
N GLY A 284 15.38 56.82 -18.17
CA GLY A 284 16.61 56.62 -18.95
C GLY A 284 16.40 56.36 -20.46
N LEU A 285 15.24 55.81 -20.85
CA LEU A 285 14.89 55.60 -22.26
C LEU A 285 14.34 56.87 -22.92
N GLN A 286 13.67 57.74 -22.17
CA GLN A 286 13.20 59.04 -22.66
C GLN A 286 14.35 60.08 -22.79
N ALA A 287 15.42 59.95 -22.00
CA ALA A 287 16.63 60.75 -22.17
C ALA A 287 17.47 60.34 -23.40
N ARG A 288 17.30 59.11 -23.91
CA ARG A 288 18.04 58.60 -25.07
C ARG A 288 17.43 59.00 -26.42
N SER A 289 16.16 59.42 -26.45
CA SER A 289 15.48 59.88 -27.68
C SER A 289 15.68 61.37 -27.98
N ARG A 290 16.40 62.12 -27.12
CA ARG A 290 16.73 63.55 -27.33
C ARG A 290 18.24 63.84 -27.40
N MET A 291 19.05 62.90 -27.89
CA MET A 291 20.45 63.20 -28.19
C MET A 291 20.58 63.76 -29.62
N SER A 292 20.76 65.07 -29.70
CA SER A 292 21.11 65.82 -30.91
C SER A 292 22.38 65.29 -31.58
N ALA A 293 22.43 65.37 -32.92
CA ALA A 293 23.50 64.89 -33.80
C ALA A 293 24.92 65.40 -33.43
N ARG A 294 25.04 66.40 -32.55
CA ARG A 294 26.31 66.97 -32.09
C ARG A 294 27.09 66.08 -31.09
N SER A 295 26.45 65.10 -30.45
CA SER A 295 27.12 64.25 -29.43
C SER A 295 27.83 63.01 -30.02
N LYS A 296 27.50 62.59 -31.25
CA LYS A 296 28.15 61.43 -31.92
C LYS A 296 29.60 61.69 -32.35
N ALA A 297 30.05 62.94 -32.39
CA ALA A 297 31.42 63.30 -32.77
C ALA A 297 32.44 63.12 -31.63
N GLY A 298 32.03 63.29 -30.37
CA GLY A 298 32.93 63.20 -29.21
C GLY A 298 33.34 61.77 -28.85
N SER A 299 32.43 60.80 -29.02
CA SER A 299 32.71 59.39 -28.71
C SER A 299 33.67 58.72 -29.71
N LYS A 300 33.77 59.23 -30.95
CA LYS A 300 34.73 58.74 -31.95
C LYS A 300 36.13 59.31 -31.78
N TRP A 301 36.28 60.50 -31.18
CA TRP A 301 37.59 61.09 -30.87
C TRP A 301 38.28 60.36 -29.71
N LEU A 302 37.54 60.04 -28.65
CA LEU A 302 38.06 59.32 -27.48
C LEU A 302 38.51 57.88 -27.78
N ALA A 303 37.91 57.21 -28.77
CA ALA A 303 38.34 55.88 -29.21
C ALA A 303 39.62 55.90 -30.06
N LYS A 304 39.98 57.04 -30.65
CA LYS A 304 41.14 57.18 -31.54
C LYS A 304 42.40 57.71 -30.82
N VAL A 305 42.25 58.34 -29.66
CA VAL A 305 43.36 58.83 -28.82
C VAL A 305 43.96 57.74 -27.91
N LYS A 306 43.26 56.62 -27.67
CA LYS A 306 43.76 55.55 -26.78
C LYS A 306 44.70 54.53 -27.45
N LYS A 307 45.09 54.72 -28.71
CA LYS A 307 45.88 53.74 -29.49
C LYS A 307 47.35 54.11 -29.71
N GLY A 308 47.93 54.95 -28.85
CA GLY A 308 49.36 55.26 -28.92
C GLY A 308 49.89 55.90 -27.65
N GLN A 309 50.27 55.08 -26.67
CA GLN A 309 51.30 55.47 -25.71
C GLN A 309 51.90 54.24 -25.02
N VAL A 310 53.23 54.24 -25.00
CA VAL A 310 54.17 53.20 -24.58
C VAL A 310 54.32 53.20 -23.04
N ALA A 311 54.52 52.01 -22.46
CA ALA A 311 54.74 51.75 -21.03
C ALA A 311 55.97 52.49 -20.45
N PRO A 312 56.06 52.63 -19.11
CA PRO A 312 56.97 51.70 -18.40
C PRO A 312 56.58 51.26 -16.97
N LYS A 313 56.98 50.01 -16.67
CA LYS A 313 57.44 49.33 -15.42
C LYS A 313 56.66 49.44 -14.08
N GLU A 314 56.47 48.26 -13.47
CA GLU A 314 55.83 47.97 -12.16
C GLU A 314 56.63 48.48 -10.93
N PRO A 315 56.06 48.49 -9.69
CA PRO A 315 55.92 47.25 -8.90
C PRO A 315 54.57 47.06 -8.14
N VAL A 316 54.22 45.77 -7.97
CA VAL A 316 53.55 45.11 -6.81
C VAL A 316 52.22 45.67 -6.30
N ALA A 317 51.11 44.96 -6.60
CA ALA A 317 50.11 44.53 -5.59
C ALA A 317 49.00 43.62 -6.18
N LEU A 318 48.77 42.52 -5.46
CA LEU A 318 47.54 41.70 -5.34
C LEU A 318 47.05 40.90 -6.56
N ARG A 319 47.24 39.58 -6.43
CA ARG A 319 46.63 38.50 -7.20
C ARG A 319 45.10 38.69 -7.30
N VAL A 320 44.61 39.00 -8.50
CA VAL A 320 43.22 38.74 -8.88
C VAL A 320 43.18 37.33 -9.47
N VAL A 321 42.57 36.43 -8.70
CA VAL A 321 42.24 35.06 -9.12
C VAL A 321 41.42 35.13 -10.40
N HIS A 322 41.99 34.62 -11.49
CA HIS A 322 41.25 34.35 -12.72
C HIS A 322 40.27 33.22 -12.41
N LEU A 323 39.02 33.56 -12.16
CA LEU A 323 37.91 32.61 -12.11
C LEU A 323 37.75 32.01 -13.50
N SER A 324 38.33 30.83 -13.70
CA SER A 324 38.00 29.96 -14.82
C SER A 324 36.50 29.66 -14.82
N PRO A 325 35.85 29.55 -15.99
CA PRO A 325 34.40 29.37 -16.07
C PRO A 325 34.02 28.02 -15.47
N LEU A 326 33.16 28.08 -14.45
CA LEU A 326 32.59 27.00 -13.64
C LEU A 326 31.77 25.94 -14.44
N GLY A 327 31.88 25.92 -15.78
CA GLY A 327 31.11 25.06 -16.68
C GLY A 327 31.82 23.78 -17.12
N SER A 328 33.15 23.66 -16.99
CA SER A 328 33.89 22.51 -17.50
C SER A 328 34.15 21.39 -16.47
N GLN A 329 34.00 21.68 -15.17
CA GLN A 329 34.22 20.70 -14.10
C GLN A 329 32.99 19.79 -13.84
N LEU A 330 31.77 20.24 -14.18
CA LEU A 330 30.54 19.44 -14.04
C LEU A 330 30.38 18.37 -15.13
N SER A 331 31.04 18.54 -16.27
CA SER A 331 31.00 17.56 -17.37
C SER A 331 31.82 16.30 -17.07
N PHE A 332 32.93 16.42 -16.35
CA PHE A 332 33.80 15.30 -16.01
C PHE A 332 33.29 14.49 -14.81
N SER A 333 32.58 15.12 -13.87
CA SER A 333 31.97 14.39 -12.75
C SER A 333 30.83 13.46 -13.20
N ASN A 334 30.09 13.83 -14.25
CA ASN A 334 29.00 13.01 -14.77
C ASN A 334 29.48 11.84 -15.66
N SER A 335 30.61 11.97 -16.36
CA SER A 335 31.17 10.85 -17.14
C SER A 335 31.85 9.82 -16.24
N ALA A 336 32.50 10.25 -15.14
CA ALA A 336 33.14 9.37 -14.16
C ALA A 336 32.13 8.61 -13.27
N THR A 337 30.90 9.12 -13.11
CA THR A 337 29.83 8.48 -12.32
C THR A 337 28.87 7.64 -13.16
N ARG A 338 29.15 7.49 -14.46
CA ARG A 338 28.36 6.63 -15.36
C ARG A 338 28.87 5.20 -15.28
N ILE A 339 27.96 4.23 -15.15
CA ILE A 339 28.26 2.82 -14.85
C ILE A 339 29.30 2.19 -15.80
N GLU A 340 29.36 2.66 -17.04
CA GLU A 340 30.28 2.23 -18.10
C GLU A 340 31.77 2.49 -17.74
N ASN A 341 32.06 3.51 -16.94
CA ASN A 341 33.44 3.99 -16.69
C ASN A 341 33.94 3.74 -15.25
N ILE A 342 33.12 3.12 -14.39
CA ILE A 342 33.43 2.94 -12.95
C ILE A 342 34.26 1.68 -12.70
N ALA A 343 34.17 0.69 -13.60
CA ALA A 343 34.85 -0.60 -13.47
C ALA A 343 35.48 -1.01 -14.80
N ASP A 344 36.57 -1.77 -14.71
CA ASP A 344 37.19 -2.41 -15.87
C ASP A 344 36.36 -3.66 -16.26
N TRP A 345 35.35 -3.42 -17.10
CA TRP A 345 34.39 -4.44 -17.54
C TRP A 345 35.07 -5.57 -18.33
N ASP A 346 36.15 -5.28 -19.05
CA ASP A 346 36.88 -6.28 -19.82
C ASP A 346 37.65 -7.25 -18.91
N ALA A 347 38.28 -6.73 -17.86
CA ALA A 347 38.94 -7.57 -16.85
C ALA A 347 37.92 -8.43 -16.07
N ILE A 348 36.75 -7.86 -15.73
CA ILE A 348 35.68 -8.59 -15.04
C ILE A 348 35.11 -9.69 -15.95
N ALA A 349 34.87 -9.39 -17.24
CA ALA A 349 34.37 -10.36 -18.20
C ALA A 349 35.35 -11.54 -18.39
N LYS A 350 36.67 -11.28 -18.45
CA LYS A 350 37.68 -12.34 -18.49
C LYS A 350 37.65 -13.23 -17.26
N LYS A 351 37.56 -12.65 -16.06
CA LYS A 351 37.42 -13.42 -14.80
C LYS A 351 36.13 -14.24 -14.75
N TYR A 352 35.02 -13.68 -15.24
CA TYR A 352 33.74 -14.38 -15.31
C TYR A 352 33.82 -15.60 -16.24
N ARG A 353 34.39 -15.45 -17.44
CA ARG A 353 34.61 -16.57 -18.37
C ARG A 353 35.51 -17.65 -17.79
N ALA A 354 36.59 -17.26 -17.10
CA ALA A 354 37.46 -18.19 -16.39
C ALA A 354 36.74 -19.00 -15.30
N LEU A 355 35.79 -18.38 -14.58
CA LEU A 355 34.97 -19.05 -13.58
C LEU A 355 33.91 -19.98 -14.19
N MET A 356 33.39 -19.63 -15.38
CA MET A 356 32.41 -20.44 -16.11
C MET A 356 33.05 -21.58 -16.92
N GLY A 357 34.37 -21.69 -16.94
CA GLY A 357 35.10 -22.72 -17.68
C GLY A 357 35.26 -22.44 -19.18
N GLU A 358 34.95 -21.23 -19.65
CA GLU A 358 35.21 -20.77 -21.02
C GLU A 358 36.62 -20.14 -21.12
N GLY A 359 37.63 -20.85 -20.61
CA GLY A 359 39.02 -20.42 -20.68
C GLY A 359 39.68 -20.84 -21.99
N GLU A 360 39.98 -19.86 -22.84
CA GLU A 360 41.11 -19.84 -23.78
C GLU A 360 41.32 -21.07 -24.70
N ASP A 361 40.35 -21.39 -25.55
CA ASP A 361 40.64 -22.07 -26.82
C ASP A 361 40.15 -21.19 -27.98
N GLY A 362 41.08 -20.58 -28.72
CA GLY A 362 40.75 -19.78 -29.89
C GLY A 362 41.63 -18.58 -30.19
N GLY A 363 42.84 -18.51 -29.65
CA GLY A 363 43.89 -17.67 -30.23
C GLY A 363 44.42 -18.31 -31.52
N VAL A 364 43.64 -18.29 -32.60
CA VAL A 364 44.13 -18.73 -33.92
C VAL A 364 45.03 -17.62 -34.48
N SER A 365 46.33 -17.88 -34.42
CA SER A 365 47.34 -17.25 -35.27
C SER A 365 46.89 -17.36 -36.73
N VAL A 366 46.57 -16.22 -37.33
CA VAL A 366 46.41 -16.11 -38.79
C VAL A 366 47.80 -16.22 -39.38
N ASP A 367 48.23 -17.45 -39.66
CA ASP A 367 49.32 -17.71 -40.58
C ASP A 367 48.71 -17.80 -41.97
N SER A 368 49.07 -16.83 -42.80
CA SER A 368 48.71 -16.74 -44.19
C SER A 368 49.42 -17.85 -44.97
N THR A 369 48.73 -18.96 -45.25
CA THR A 369 49.08 -19.79 -46.42
C THR A 369 47.84 -20.50 -46.98
N SER A 370 47.53 -20.12 -48.21
CA SER A 370 46.72 -20.78 -49.23
C SER A 370 46.54 -22.31 -49.11
N ASN A 371 45.30 -22.80 -49.17
CA ASN A 371 44.79 -23.59 -50.30
C ASN A 371 43.34 -24.09 -50.10
N ASN A 372 42.55 -23.93 -51.16
CA ASN A 372 41.32 -24.62 -51.58
C ASN A 372 40.81 -25.79 -50.70
N PHE A 373 39.54 -25.76 -50.29
CA PHE A 373 38.48 -26.64 -50.84
C PHE A 373 37.08 -26.36 -50.28
N MET A 374 36.10 -26.40 -51.19
CA MET A 374 34.64 -26.49 -51.07
C MET A 374 34.06 -27.25 -49.85
N GLY A 375 32.89 -26.80 -49.35
CA GLY A 375 31.99 -27.67 -48.58
C GLY A 375 30.91 -26.96 -47.77
N SER A 376 29.68 -26.97 -48.29
CA SER A 376 28.41 -26.55 -47.69
C SER A 376 28.10 -27.16 -46.31
N SER A 377 27.43 -26.42 -45.42
CA SER A 377 26.00 -26.65 -45.04
C SER A 377 25.60 -25.85 -43.80
N GLU A 378 24.57 -25.01 -43.96
CA GLU A 378 23.78 -24.41 -42.89
C GLU A 378 22.84 -25.45 -42.28
N SER A 379 22.74 -25.50 -40.95
CA SER A 379 21.52 -26.00 -40.30
C SER A 379 21.28 -25.26 -38.99
N THR A 380 20.36 -24.31 -39.09
CA THR A 380 19.63 -23.66 -38.00
C THR A 380 18.84 -24.72 -37.22
N LEU A 381 18.98 -24.77 -35.89
CA LEU A 381 18.08 -25.56 -35.05
C LEU A 381 17.48 -24.69 -33.93
N THR A 382 16.16 -24.68 -34.00
CA THR A 382 15.16 -23.96 -33.25
C THR A 382 15.01 -24.45 -31.81
N ALA A 383 14.66 -23.49 -30.95
CA ALA A 383 14.24 -23.66 -29.58
C ALA A 383 13.08 -24.66 -29.40
N ARG A 384 13.07 -25.32 -28.24
CA ARG A 384 11.85 -25.70 -27.54
C ARG A 384 12.01 -25.38 -26.06
#